data_AF-A0A1I4J239-F1
#
_entry.id   AF-A0A1I4J239-F1
#
_cell.length_a   1.000
_cell.length_b   1.000
_cell.length_c   1.000
_cell.angle_alpha   90.00
_cell.angle_beta   90.00
_cell.angle_gamma   90.00
#
_symmetry.space_group_name_H-M   'P 1'
#
loop_
_entity.id
_entity.type
_entity.pdbx_description
1 polymer ?
#
loop_
_entity_poly.entity_id
_entity_poly.type
_entity_poly.pdbx_seq_one_letter_code
_entity_poly.pdbx_strand_id
1 'polypeptide(L)'
;MSMFCHQCEQTAGGTGCTKVGVCGKNEDIASLQDTLVFGLKGISAYAHHARELGARDEQVDAFMHDALFFTLTNVNFSLERHIEMVLKCGEMNLRIMEVLDNAHVTRFGSPAPAQVFTGTKAGPGIVITGHDLLDLEELLKQTEGTGVNVYTHGEMLPAHSYPELRKYKHLIGNFGTAWQNQRTEFENFSGAILVTTNCVMPLTDKCTYGDRIYMRNITGLQGGKQILDRDFSEIIAHAKSLPALPETAGNYTIATGFHHSVILSLADKVVEAVKAGKIKRFFLIGGCDGAKTGRNYYTEIAQKVPKDCVILTVACGKYRFNNLDFGDIDGIPRLLDLGQCNNAFSGIQVAVALAKAFNCGVNDLPLSFVLSWYEQKAVAILLTLLHLGVKNIRIGPTPPAFISPNVFKVLNESFGLQLITTPDEDLKAILG
;
A
#
# COMPACT_ATOMS: atom_id res chain seq x y z
N MET A 1 -2.09 -13.98 -25.60
CA MET A 1 -2.18 -15.27 -24.87
C MET A 1 -3.39 -15.18 -23.98
N SER A 2 -4.29 -16.17 -23.98
CA SER A 2 -5.49 -16.14 -23.12
C SER A 2 -5.20 -16.60 -21.69
N MET A 3 -4.18 -17.44 -21.51
CA MET A 3 -3.70 -17.91 -20.21
C MET A 3 -2.21 -18.25 -20.27
N PHE A 4 -1.59 -18.54 -19.13
CA PHE A 4 -0.29 -19.21 -19.06
C PHE A 4 -0.21 -20.10 -17.81
N CYS A 5 -0.22 -21.42 -17.99
CA CYS A 5 -0.13 -22.37 -16.87
C CYS A 5 0.86 -23.48 -17.21
N HIS A 6 1.84 -23.72 -16.32
CA HIS A 6 2.94 -24.67 -16.52
C HIS A 6 3.27 -25.51 -15.28
N GLN A 7 2.32 -25.64 -14.34
CA GLN A 7 2.58 -26.27 -13.04
C GLN A 7 2.57 -27.81 -13.04
N CYS A 8 2.15 -28.46 -14.14
CA CYS A 8 2.14 -29.92 -14.23
C CYS A 8 2.98 -30.43 -15.40
N GLU A 9 3.41 -31.69 -15.29
CA GLU A 9 4.25 -32.38 -16.27
C GLU A 9 3.63 -32.38 -17.68
N GLN A 10 2.31 -32.56 -17.77
CA GLN A 10 1.57 -32.59 -19.04
C GLN A 10 1.29 -31.22 -19.67
N THR A 11 1.98 -30.16 -19.25
CA THR A 11 1.80 -28.84 -19.84
C THR A 11 2.05 -28.86 -21.35
N ALA A 12 1.31 -28.06 -22.12
CA ALA A 12 1.36 -28.11 -23.58
C ALA A 12 2.78 -27.93 -24.11
N GLY A 13 3.24 -28.90 -24.91
CA GLY A 13 4.59 -28.93 -25.48
C GLY A 13 5.72 -28.94 -24.44
N GLY A 14 5.45 -29.33 -23.18
CA GLY A 14 6.43 -29.28 -22.09
C GLY A 14 6.85 -27.86 -21.69
N THR A 15 6.12 -26.82 -22.13
CA THR A 15 6.48 -25.42 -21.89
C THR A 15 5.41 -24.63 -21.15
N GLY A 16 4.15 -24.69 -21.59
CA GLY A 16 3.09 -23.85 -21.03
C GLY A 16 1.78 -23.96 -21.79
N CYS A 17 0.67 -24.16 -21.07
CA CYS A 17 -0.66 -24.08 -21.63
C CYS A 17 -1.05 -22.61 -21.84
N THR A 18 -1.25 -22.19 -23.10
CA THR A 18 -1.49 -20.78 -23.47
C THR A 18 -2.87 -20.47 -24.07
N LYS A 19 -3.68 -21.51 -24.31
CA LYS A 19 -5.04 -21.42 -24.86
C LYS A 19 -6.07 -22.08 -23.94
N VAL A 20 -5.84 -23.35 -23.66
CA VAL A 20 -6.55 -24.20 -22.70
C VAL A 20 -5.53 -25.14 -22.06
N GLY A 21 -5.74 -25.50 -20.80
CA GLY A 21 -4.95 -26.52 -20.12
C GLY A 21 -5.18 -27.89 -20.73
N VAL A 22 -4.13 -28.71 -20.85
CA VAL A 22 -4.25 -30.14 -21.22
C VAL A 22 -5.18 -30.88 -20.24
N CYS A 23 -5.20 -30.45 -18.99
CA CYS A 23 -6.12 -30.91 -17.94
C CYS A 23 -7.57 -30.40 -18.07
N GLY A 24 -7.89 -29.60 -19.08
CA GLY A 24 -9.23 -29.02 -19.29
C GLY A 24 -9.47 -27.66 -18.62
N LYS A 25 -8.49 -27.10 -17.89
CA LYS A 25 -8.59 -25.76 -17.27
C LYS A 25 -8.70 -24.69 -18.37
N ASN A 26 -9.78 -23.90 -18.36
CA ASN A 26 -9.97 -22.80 -19.31
C ASN A 26 -9.30 -21.50 -18.82
N GLU A 27 -9.37 -20.44 -19.65
CA GLU A 27 -8.74 -19.15 -19.34
C GLU A 27 -9.31 -18.45 -18.11
N ASP A 28 -10.62 -18.56 -17.86
CA ASP A 28 -11.29 -17.90 -16.73
C ASP A 28 -10.95 -18.56 -15.40
N ILE A 29 -10.89 -19.88 -15.36
CA ILE A 29 -10.44 -20.61 -14.17
C ILE A 29 -8.97 -20.34 -13.92
N ALA A 30 -8.14 -20.30 -14.97
CA ALA A 30 -6.73 -19.94 -14.83
C ALA A 30 -6.55 -18.51 -14.27
N SER A 31 -7.31 -17.54 -14.80
CA SER A 31 -7.25 -16.15 -14.37
C SER A 31 -7.70 -15.96 -12.91
N LEU A 32 -8.72 -16.69 -12.46
CA LEU A 32 -9.16 -16.69 -11.06
C LEU A 32 -8.14 -17.38 -10.13
N GLN A 33 -7.49 -18.47 -10.57
CA GLN A 33 -6.42 -19.10 -9.79
C GLN A 33 -5.20 -18.18 -9.65
N ASP A 34 -4.79 -17.49 -10.71
CA ASP A 34 -3.71 -16.50 -10.65
C ASP A 34 -4.09 -15.33 -9.74
N THR A 35 -5.32 -14.84 -9.84
CA THR A 35 -5.87 -13.79 -8.96
C THR A 35 -5.83 -14.23 -7.49
N LEU A 36 -6.24 -15.46 -7.19
CA LEU A 36 -6.17 -16.03 -5.85
C LEU A 36 -4.72 -16.08 -5.34
N VAL A 37 -3.78 -16.63 -6.12
CA VAL A 37 -2.36 -16.68 -5.75
C VAL A 37 -1.77 -15.29 -5.49
N PHE A 38 -2.15 -14.28 -6.28
CA PHE A 38 -1.73 -12.90 -6.01
C PHE A 38 -2.38 -12.32 -4.76
N GLY A 39 -3.66 -12.61 -4.48
CA GLY A 39 -4.31 -12.27 -3.22
C GLY A 39 -3.58 -12.89 -2.01
N LEU A 40 -3.22 -14.17 -2.09
CA LEU A 40 -2.46 -14.87 -1.05
C LEU A 40 -1.09 -14.24 -0.81
N LYS A 41 -0.40 -13.76 -1.85
CA LYS A 41 0.87 -13.01 -1.68
C LYS A 41 0.67 -11.70 -0.90
N GLY A 42 -0.44 -10.99 -1.14
CA GLY A 42 -0.80 -9.80 -0.36
C GLY A 42 -1.09 -10.14 1.11
N ILE A 43 -1.89 -11.18 1.36
CA ILE A 43 -2.16 -11.68 2.72
C ILE A 43 -0.86 -12.07 3.43
N SER A 44 0.03 -12.81 2.76
CA SER A 44 1.32 -13.21 3.31
C SER A 44 2.17 -12.01 3.74
N ALA A 45 2.14 -10.90 3.01
CA ALA A 45 2.89 -9.71 3.39
C ALA A 45 2.38 -9.12 4.72
N TYR A 46 1.06 -8.98 4.89
CA TYR A 46 0.48 -8.48 6.13
C TYR A 46 0.62 -9.48 7.29
N ALA A 47 0.41 -10.77 7.02
CA ALA A 47 0.57 -11.84 8.01
C ALA A 47 2.01 -11.95 8.51
N HIS A 48 2.99 -11.78 7.61
CA HIS A 48 4.40 -11.76 7.98
C HIS A 48 4.69 -10.60 8.95
N HIS A 49 4.24 -9.38 8.64
CA HIS A 49 4.46 -8.23 9.52
C HIS A 49 3.75 -8.39 10.87
N ALA A 50 2.51 -8.90 10.87
CA ALA A 50 1.79 -9.17 12.11
C ALA A 50 2.56 -10.16 13.00
N ARG A 51 3.15 -11.20 12.40
CA ARG A 51 3.96 -12.20 13.12
C ARG A 51 5.25 -11.64 13.68
N GLU A 52 5.91 -10.72 12.98
CA GLU A 52 7.08 -10.00 13.50
C GLU A 52 6.74 -9.23 14.79
N LEU A 53 5.49 -8.78 14.93
CA LEU A 53 4.94 -8.13 16.12
C LEU A 53 4.33 -9.11 17.15
N GLY A 54 4.46 -10.42 16.94
CA GLY A 54 3.92 -11.46 17.81
C GLY A 54 2.42 -11.72 17.63
N ALA A 55 1.77 -11.14 16.61
CA ALA A 55 0.36 -11.34 16.30
C ALA A 55 0.15 -12.37 15.19
N ARG A 56 -0.91 -13.18 15.30
CA ARG A 56 -1.28 -14.20 14.32
C ARG A 56 -2.79 -14.42 14.30
N ASP A 57 -3.31 -14.99 13.22
CA ASP A 57 -4.70 -15.43 13.15
C ASP A 57 -4.80 -16.82 12.51
N GLU A 58 -5.36 -17.78 13.25
CA GLU A 58 -5.41 -19.18 12.84
C GLU A 58 -6.36 -19.44 11.66
N GLN A 59 -7.37 -18.58 11.45
CA GLN A 59 -8.28 -18.71 10.31
C GLN A 59 -7.60 -18.26 9.03
N VAL A 60 -6.82 -17.17 9.10
CA VAL A 60 -5.97 -16.73 7.99
C VAL A 60 -4.96 -17.83 7.65
N ASP A 61 -4.28 -18.39 8.65
CA ASP A 61 -3.29 -19.46 8.45
C ASP A 61 -3.89 -20.72 7.80
N ALA A 62 -5.06 -21.18 8.28
CA ALA A 62 -5.77 -22.31 7.70
C ALA A 62 -6.21 -22.04 6.25
N PHE A 63 -6.73 -20.83 5.98
CA PHE A 63 -7.15 -20.43 4.64
C PHE A 63 -5.99 -20.44 3.64
N MET A 64 -4.78 -20.02 4.04
CA MET A 64 -3.61 -20.05 3.17
C MET A 64 -3.33 -21.45 2.63
N HIS A 65 -3.48 -22.50 3.46
CA HIS A 65 -3.34 -23.89 3.04
C HIS A 65 -4.46 -24.34 2.11
N ASP A 66 -5.71 -24.05 2.47
CA ASP A 66 -6.89 -24.42 1.66
C ASP A 66 -6.82 -23.79 0.26
N ALA A 67 -6.49 -22.49 0.19
CA ALA A 67 -6.44 -21.75 -1.05
C ALA A 67 -5.29 -22.22 -1.96
N LEU A 68 -4.11 -22.55 -1.42
CA LEU A 68 -3.03 -23.12 -2.21
C LEU A 68 -3.41 -24.50 -2.75
N PHE A 69 -3.97 -25.37 -1.91
CA PHE A 69 -4.43 -26.70 -2.34
C PHE A 69 -5.49 -26.61 -3.44
N PHE A 70 -6.40 -25.63 -3.32
CA PHE A 70 -7.45 -25.35 -4.31
C PHE A 70 -6.91 -25.06 -5.71
N THR A 71 -5.70 -24.51 -5.84
CA THR A 71 -5.06 -24.20 -7.13
C THR A 71 -4.26 -25.34 -7.76
N LEU A 72 -4.13 -26.48 -7.08
CA LEU A 72 -3.41 -27.62 -7.63
C LEU A 72 -4.08 -28.20 -8.87
N THR A 73 -3.28 -28.87 -9.69
CA THR A 73 -3.76 -29.56 -10.89
C THR A 73 -4.80 -30.62 -10.51
N ASN A 74 -5.93 -30.61 -11.22
CA ASN A 74 -7.04 -31.54 -11.06
C ASN A 74 -7.80 -31.46 -9.71
N VAL A 75 -7.73 -30.34 -8.99
CA VAL A 75 -8.51 -30.17 -7.74
C VAL A 75 -9.87 -29.53 -7.96
N ASN A 76 -9.96 -28.43 -8.73
CA ASN A 76 -11.23 -27.74 -8.94
C ASN A 76 -11.34 -27.13 -10.34
N PHE A 77 -12.51 -27.28 -10.96
CA PHE A 77 -12.85 -26.71 -12.28
C PHE A 77 -14.22 -25.98 -12.27
N SER A 78 -14.81 -25.73 -11.11
CA SER A 78 -16.07 -24.99 -10.97
C SER A 78 -15.81 -23.49 -10.93
N LEU A 79 -16.32 -22.75 -11.93
CA LEU A 79 -16.17 -21.30 -12.01
C LEU A 79 -16.73 -20.58 -10.76
N GLU A 80 -17.93 -20.95 -10.33
CA GLU A 80 -18.59 -20.38 -9.15
C GLU A 80 -17.76 -20.54 -7.89
N ARG A 81 -17.23 -21.76 -7.63
CA ARG A 81 -16.37 -22.01 -6.47
C ARG A 81 -15.06 -21.22 -6.53
N HIS A 82 -14.54 -20.90 -7.71
CA HIS A 82 -13.36 -20.03 -7.84
C HIS A 82 -13.69 -18.58 -7.48
N ILE A 83 -14.86 -18.08 -7.90
CA ILE A 83 -15.34 -16.74 -7.52
C ILE A 83 -15.51 -16.66 -5.99
N GLU A 84 -16.17 -17.64 -5.38
CA GLU A 84 -16.34 -17.72 -3.92
C GLU A 84 -14.99 -17.73 -3.19
N MET A 85 -14.02 -18.52 -3.68
CA MET A 85 -12.68 -18.61 -3.08
C MET A 85 -11.91 -17.28 -3.17
N VAL A 86 -12.04 -16.57 -4.29
CA VAL A 86 -11.44 -15.24 -4.48
C VAL A 86 -12.09 -14.19 -3.55
N LEU A 87 -13.41 -14.24 -3.35
CA LEU A 87 -14.08 -13.37 -2.38
C LEU A 87 -13.71 -13.72 -0.94
N LYS A 88 -13.58 -15.02 -0.59
CA LYS A 88 -13.06 -15.47 0.70
C LYS A 88 -11.61 -15.00 0.93
N CYS A 89 -10.79 -14.91 -0.11
CA CYS A 89 -9.47 -14.28 -0.02
C CYS A 89 -9.57 -12.81 0.41
N GLY A 90 -10.57 -12.07 -0.09
CA GLY A 90 -10.84 -10.70 0.33
C GLY A 90 -11.23 -10.58 1.81
N GLU A 91 -12.06 -11.52 2.30
CA GLU A 91 -12.43 -11.64 3.71
C GLU A 91 -11.22 -11.88 4.62
N MET A 92 -10.37 -12.84 4.26
CA MET A 92 -9.17 -13.17 5.05
C MET A 92 -8.13 -12.05 5.00
N ASN A 93 -8.05 -11.32 3.88
CA ASN A 93 -7.22 -10.13 3.79
C ASN A 93 -7.73 -8.99 4.70
N LEU A 94 -9.05 -8.79 4.81
CA LEU A 94 -9.62 -7.83 5.76
C LEU A 94 -9.20 -8.17 7.20
N ARG A 95 -9.36 -9.45 7.55
CA ARG A 95 -9.05 -9.98 8.88
C ARG A 95 -7.57 -9.79 9.24
N ILE A 96 -6.64 -10.10 8.33
CA ILE A 96 -5.21 -9.92 8.64
C ILE A 96 -4.80 -8.45 8.71
N MET A 97 -5.41 -7.57 7.91
CA MET A 97 -5.16 -6.13 8.02
C MET A 97 -5.64 -5.58 9.37
N GLU A 98 -6.78 -6.05 9.89
CA GLU A 98 -7.27 -5.72 11.24
C GLU A 98 -6.28 -6.18 12.32
N VAL A 99 -5.77 -7.42 12.22
CA VAL A 99 -4.78 -7.94 13.17
C VAL A 99 -3.50 -7.10 13.14
N LEU A 100 -3.01 -6.74 11.96
CA LEU A 100 -1.82 -5.90 11.81
C LEU A 100 -2.04 -4.47 12.34
N ASP A 101 -3.20 -3.88 12.06
CA ASP A 101 -3.58 -2.56 12.55
C ASP A 101 -3.60 -2.53 14.09
N ASN A 102 -4.25 -3.52 14.71
CA ASN A 102 -4.28 -3.67 16.17
C ASN A 102 -2.88 -3.89 16.76
N ALA A 103 -2.04 -4.68 16.10
CA ALA A 103 -0.66 -4.91 16.54
C ALA A 103 0.17 -3.60 16.49
N HIS A 104 0.03 -2.82 15.42
CA HIS A 104 0.66 -1.50 15.31
C HIS A 104 0.18 -0.54 16.40
N VAL A 105 -1.14 -0.41 16.60
CA VAL A 105 -1.71 0.49 17.61
C VAL A 105 -1.29 0.07 19.02
N THR A 106 -1.30 -1.22 19.32
CA THR A 106 -0.87 -1.75 20.62
C THR A 106 0.61 -1.46 20.89
N ARG A 107 1.46 -1.63 19.88
CA ARG A 107 2.92 -1.51 20.06
C ARG A 107 3.43 -0.08 19.99
N PHE A 108 2.86 0.74 19.10
CA PHE A 108 3.39 2.04 18.73
C PHE A 108 2.45 3.21 19.10
N GLY A 109 1.27 2.90 19.65
CA GLY A 109 0.21 3.85 19.99
C GLY A 109 -0.67 4.21 18.78
N SER A 110 -1.86 4.75 19.04
CA SER A 110 -2.74 5.19 17.96
C SER A 110 -2.11 6.34 17.16
N PRO A 111 -2.10 6.26 15.81
CA PRO A 111 -1.61 7.34 14.98
C PRO A 111 -2.29 8.68 15.28
N ALA A 112 -1.52 9.76 15.19
CA ALA A 112 -2.02 11.13 15.24
C ALA A 112 -1.48 11.93 14.05
N PRO A 113 -2.21 12.96 13.58
CA PRO A 113 -1.73 13.82 12.50
C PRO A 113 -0.33 14.36 12.78
N ALA A 114 0.53 14.33 11.76
CA ALA A 114 1.90 14.81 11.81
C ALA A 114 2.26 15.52 10.50
N GLN A 115 3.03 16.60 10.61
CA GLN A 115 3.71 17.24 9.49
C GLN A 115 5.14 16.73 9.44
N VAL A 116 5.53 16.15 8.31
CA VAL A 116 6.80 15.45 8.14
C VAL A 116 7.75 16.29 7.31
N PHE A 117 8.93 16.55 7.86
CA PHE A 117 10.03 17.23 7.19
C PHE A 117 10.57 16.40 6.02
N THR A 118 10.92 17.04 4.90
CA THR A 118 11.42 16.37 3.68
C THR A 118 12.86 16.73 3.31
N GLY A 119 13.51 17.57 4.11
CA GLY A 119 14.92 17.90 3.95
C GLY A 119 15.84 16.92 4.68
N THR A 120 17.09 17.34 4.84
CA THR A 120 18.14 16.59 5.54
C THR A 120 18.82 17.48 6.57
N LYS A 121 19.24 16.88 7.69
CA LYS A 121 20.16 17.49 8.66
C LYS A 121 21.58 17.02 8.41
N ALA A 122 22.55 17.90 8.68
CA ALA A 122 23.96 17.58 8.57
C ALA A 122 24.35 16.39 9.46
N GLY A 123 25.19 15.50 8.95
CA GLY A 123 25.78 14.39 9.70
C GLY A 123 25.49 12.99 9.13
N PRO A 124 25.93 11.92 9.82
CA PRO A 124 25.65 10.54 9.42
C PRO A 124 24.14 10.27 9.29
N GLY A 125 23.77 9.43 8.33
CA GLY A 125 22.37 9.16 8.02
C GLY A 125 22.08 7.69 7.72
N ILE A 126 20.92 7.23 8.15
CA ILE A 126 20.31 5.97 7.67
C ILE A 126 18.92 6.29 7.13
N VAL A 127 18.61 5.83 5.91
CA VAL A 127 17.25 5.86 5.37
C VAL A 127 16.66 4.45 5.42
N ILE A 128 15.50 4.30 6.06
CA ILE A 128 14.76 3.04 6.10
C ILE A 128 13.58 3.08 5.12
N THR A 129 13.44 2.03 4.33
CA THR A 129 12.38 1.85 3.33
C THR A 129 11.65 0.52 3.53
N GLY A 130 10.49 0.37 2.90
CA GLY A 130 9.60 -0.76 3.07
C GLY A 130 8.45 -0.43 4.02
N HIS A 131 8.09 -1.34 4.92
CA HIS A 131 6.87 -1.20 5.74
C HIS A 131 7.04 -1.60 7.21
N ASP A 132 8.13 -2.27 7.59
CA ASP A 132 8.25 -2.86 8.93
C ASP A 132 8.57 -1.79 9.99
N LEU A 133 7.58 -1.49 10.82
CA LEU A 133 7.69 -0.49 11.90
C LEU A 133 8.48 -1.00 13.11
N LEU A 134 8.59 -2.32 13.31
CA LEU A 134 9.40 -2.90 14.37
C LEU A 134 10.89 -2.79 14.04
N ASP A 135 11.27 -3.00 12.78
CA ASP A 135 12.64 -2.75 12.32
C ASP A 135 13.02 -1.26 12.49
N LEU A 136 12.11 -0.32 12.21
CA LEU A 136 12.34 1.09 12.50
C LEU A 136 12.52 1.35 14.00
N GLU A 137 11.68 0.78 14.86
CA GLU A 137 11.79 0.99 16.30
C GLU A 137 13.13 0.49 16.84
N GLU A 138 13.55 -0.72 16.45
CA GLU A 138 14.83 -1.29 16.88
C GLU A 138 16.02 -0.50 16.32
N LEU A 139 15.92 0.01 15.08
CA LEU A 139 16.91 0.94 14.53
C LEU A 139 16.98 2.24 15.36
N LEU A 140 15.83 2.82 15.72
CA LEU A 140 15.76 4.06 16.49
C LEU A 140 16.36 3.89 17.89
N LYS A 141 16.07 2.79 18.59
CA LYS A 141 16.66 2.46 19.88
C LYS A 141 18.18 2.35 19.80
N GLN A 142 18.70 1.67 18.79
CA GLN A 142 20.14 1.44 18.64
C GLN A 142 20.90 2.68 18.12
N THR A 143 20.22 3.59 17.43
CA THR A 143 20.80 4.85 16.96
C THR A 143 20.68 6.00 17.98
N GLU A 144 19.93 5.83 19.06
CA GLU A 144 19.78 6.85 20.10
C GLU A 144 21.12 7.20 20.75
N GLY A 145 21.44 8.51 20.82
CA GLY A 145 22.72 8.99 21.36
C GLY A 145 23.94 8.74 20.46
N THR A 146 23.79 8.13 19.29
CA THR A 146 24.92 7.80 18.40
C THR A 146 25.35 8.93 17.48
N GLY A 147 24.51 9.96 17.30
CA GLY A 147 24.69 11.04 16.33
C GLY A 147 24.23 10.71 14.90
N VAL A 148 23.66 9.52 14.66
CA VAL A 148 23.12 9.13 13.34
C VAL A 148 21.68 9.62 13.19
N ASN A 149 21.42 10.37 12.12
CA ASN A 149 20.07 10.78 11.73
C ASN A 149 19.34 9.63 11.03
N VAL A 150 18.07 9.39 11.38
CA VAL A 150 17.23 8.36 10.75
C VAL A 150 16.14 9.03 9.91
N TYR A 151 15.92 8.53 8.70
CA TYR A 151 14.91 8.99 7.76
C TYR A 151 14.04 7.83 7.31
N THR A 152 12.76 8.09 7.06
CA THR A 152 11.88 7.14 6.36
C THR A 152 11.94 7.37 4.86
N HIS A 153 11.57 6.38 4.06
CA HIS A 153 11.35 6.50 2.62
C HIS A 153 10.14 5.67 2.18
N GLY A 154 9.38 6.17 1.20
CA GLY A 154 8.22 5.48 0.63
C GLY A 154 7.16 5.10 1.67
N GLU A 155 6.85 3.82 1.76
CA GLU A 155 5.82 3.29 2.67
C GLU A 155 6.21 3.34 4.16
N MET A 156 7.41 3.84 4.51
CA MET A 156 7.76 4.13 5.90
C MET A 156 7.29 5.51 6.37
N LEU A 157 6.85 6.42 5.48
CA LEU A 157 6.35 7.76 5.85
C LEU A 157 5.32 7.75 7.00
N PRO A 158 4.33 6.83 7.03
CA PRO A 158 3.32 6.81 8.09
C PRO A 158 3.88 6.55 9.48
N ALA A 159 5.11 6.06 9.63
CA ALA A 159 5.76 5.86 10.93
C ALA A 159 5.77 7.15 11.79
N HIS A 160 5.86 8.31 11.15
CA HIS A 160 5.86 9.62 11.82
C HIS A 160 4.54 9.96 12.54
N SER A 161 3.46 9.24 12.23
CA SER A 161 2.17 9.41 12.92
C SER A 161 2.09 8.67 14.25
N TYR A 162 2.93 7.65 14.47
CA TYR A 162 2.88 6.82 15.67
C TYR A 162 3.65 7.49 16.83
N PRO A 163 3.01 7.70 18.00
CA PRO A 163 3.63 8.44 19.12
C PRO A 163 4.91 7.79 19.65
N GLU A 164 4.97 6.45 19.72
CA GLU A 164 6.16 5.75 20.24
C GLU A 164 7.35 5.77 19.28
N LEU A 165 7.14 6.02 17.99
CA LEU A 165 8.20 6.17 17.00
C LEU A 165 8.64 7.63 16.86
N ARG A 166 7.69 8.57 16.81
CA ARG A 166 8.01 10.00 16.62
C ARG A 166 8.60 10.68 17.86
N LYS A 167 8.63 10.01 19.03
CA LYS A 167 9.27 10.53 20.23
C LYS A 167 10.80 10.67 20.08
N TYR A 168 11.41 9.83 19.25
CA TYR A 168 12.85 9.84 18.97
C TYR A 168 13.23 11.06 18.13
N LYS A 169 14.03 11.98 18.68
CA LYS A 169 14.35 13.27 18.05
C LYS A 169 15.27 13.17 16.84
N HIS A 170 15.97 12.05 16.70
CA HIS A 170 16.82 11.72 15.55
C HIS A 170 16.06 10.98 14.44
N LEU A 171 14.76 10.68 14.61
CA LEU A 171 13.88 10.42 13.47
C LEU A 171 13.55 11.77 12.80
N ILE A 172 14.28 12.12 11.75
CA ILE A 172 14.32 13.48 11.23
C ILE A 172 13.16 13.80 10.30
N GLY A 173 12.80 12.88 9.41
CA GLY A 173 11.81 13.15 8.37
C GLY A 173 11.67 12.01 7.37
N ASN A 174 11.06 12.32 6.23
CA ASN A 174 10.93 11.39 5.10
C ASN A 174 11.78 11.86 3.92
N PHE A 175 12.75 11.05 3.53
CA PHE A 175 13.61 11.31 2.38
C PHE A 175 13.02 10.70 1.11
N GLY A 176 12.94 11.49 0.04
CA GLY A 176 12.48 11.00 -1.26
C GLY A 176 10.97 10.79 -1.37
N THR A 177 10.58 9.94 -2.32
CA THR A 177 9.20 9.78 -2.77
C THR A 177 8.79 8.29 -2.81
N ALA A 178 8.04 7.87 -3.83
CA ALA A 178 7.64 6.48 -4.01
C ALA A 178 8.78 5.62 -4.60
N TRP A 179 8.68 4.32 -4.37
CA TRP A 179 9.75 3.32 -4.59
C TRP A 179 10.38 3.34 -5.98
N GLN A 180 9.66 3.74 -7.04
CA GLN A 180 10.21 3.72 -8.40
C GLN A 180 11.34 4.74 -8.61
N ASN A 181 11.41 5.78 -7.76
CA ASN A 181 12.45 6.80 -7.81
C ASN A 181 13.68 6.44 -6.97
N GLN A 182 13.62 5.32 -6.24
CA GLN A 182 14.63 4.97 -5.24
C GLN A 182 16.05 4.90 -5.79
N ARG A 183 16.26 4.53 -7.06
CA ARG A 183 17.63 4.48 -7.62
C ARG A 183 18.26 5.86 -7.57
N THR A 184 17.59 6.88 -8.09
CA THR A 184 18.10 8.26 -8.07
C THR A 184 18.16 8.82 -6.65
N GLU A 185 17.15 8.53 -5.84
CA GLU A 185 17.08 9.03 -4.47
C GLU A 185 18.18 8.41 -3.58
N PHE A 186 18.42 7.11 -3.70
CA PHE A 186 19.47 6.40 -2.96
C PHE A 186 20.88 6.80 -3.40
N GLU A 187 21.11 7.07 -4.69
CA GLU A 187 22.38 7.69 -5.14
C GLU A 187 22.61 9.04 -4.45
N ASN A 188 21.57 9.85 -4.32
CA ASN A 188 21.65 11.20 -3.74
C ASN A 188 21.65 11.21 -2.20
N PHE A 189 21.36 10.09 -1.54
CA PHE A 189 21.44 9.95 -0.10
C PHE A 189 22.82 9.40 0.26
N SER A 190 23.71 10.19 0.87
CA SER A 190 25.09 9.74 1.14
C SER A 190 25.22 8.68 2.25
N GLY A 191 24.17 8.50 3.07
CA GLY A 191 24.15 7.56 4.19
C GLY A 191 23.82 6.12 3.82
N ALA A 192 23.65 5.26 4.83
CA ALA A 192 23.29 3.86 4.61
C ALA A 192 21.78 3.68 4.37
N ILE A 193 21.40 2.60 3.69
CA ILE A 193 20.02 2.31 3.32
C ILE A 193 19.60 0.98 3.95
N LEU A 194 18.49 0.98 4.69
CA LEU A 194 17.90 -0.23 5.26
C LEU A 194 16.58 -0.56 4.56
N VAL A 195 16.52 -1.71 3.92
CA VAL A 195 15.36 -2.21 3.19
C VAL A 195 14.67 -3.28 4.02
N THR A 196 13.49 -2.97 4.55
CA THR A 196 12.71 -3.91 5.38
C THR A 196 11.93 -4.92 4.53
N THR A 197 11.27 -4.41 3.48
CA THR A 197 10.33 -5.16 2.63
C THR A 197 10.47 -4.72 1.18
N ASN A 198 9.57 -5.20 0.30
CA ASN A 198 9.38 -4.58 -1.02
C ASN A 198 9.00 -3.09 -0.89
N CYS A 199 9.30 -2.23 -1.87
CA CYS A 199 9.89 -2.54 -3.18
C CYS A 199 11.37 -2.13 -3.25
N VAL A 200 12.25 -3.10 -3.49
CA VAL A 200 13.67 -2.87 -3.79
C VAL A 200 13.94 -3.19 -5.26
N MET A 201 14.70 -2.34 -5.94
CA MET A 201 15.07 -2.53 -7.35
C MET A 201 16.46 -3.17 -7.44
N PRO A 202 16.69 -4.09 -8.40
CA PRO A 202 18.02 -4.59 -8.69
C PRO A 202 19.02 -3.46 -8.89
N LEU A 203 20.22 -3.63 -8.34
CA LEU A 203 21.34 -2.72 -8.59
C LEU A 203 21.70 -2.79 -10.09
N THR A 204 22.10 -1.67 -10.66
CA THR A 204 22.64 -1.60 -12.03
C THR A 204 24.15 -1.46 -11.97
N ASP A 205 24.83 -1.70 -13.08
CA ASP A 205 26.29 -1.53 -13.17
C ASP A 205 26.76 -0.07 -12.92
N LYS A 206 25.82 0.89 -12.96
CA LYS A 206 26.07 2.31 -12.68
C LYS A 206 25.79 2.69 -11.23
N CYS A 207 25.32 1.75 -10.41
CA CYS A 207 24.97 1.99 -9.02
C CYS A 207 26.20 2.25 -8.17
N THR A 208 26.19 3.29 -7.34
CA THR A 208 27.28 3.60 -6.39
C THR A 208 26.92 3.39 -4.92
N TYR A 209 25.70 2.95 -4.62
CA TYR A 209 25.23 2.70 -3.25
C TYR A 209 25.17 1.22 -2.86
N GLY A 210 25.67 0.31 -3.70
CA GLY A 210 25.58 -1.13 -3.48
C GLY A 210 26.22 -1.60 -2.18
N ASP A 211 27.35 -0.99 -1.80
CA ASP A 211 28.11 -1.30 -0.60
C ASP A 211 27.44 -0.83 0.71
N ARG A 212 26.53 0.15 0.61
CA ARG A 212 25.82 0.79 1.74
C ARG A 212 24.33 0.50 1.82
N ILE A 213 23.84 -0.50 1.09
CA ILE A 213 22.46 -1.00 1.17
C ILE A 213 22.36 -2.33 1.91
N TYR A 214 21.40 -2.40 2.83
CA TYR A 214 21.18 -3.49 3.75
C TYR A 214 19.76 -4.00 3.65
N MET A 215 19.59 -5.32 3.73
CA MET A 215 18.35 -6.03 3.52
C MET A 215 17.98 -6.77 4.79
N ARG A 216 16.72 -6.66 5.20
CA ARG A 216 16.16 -7.39 6.34
C ARG A 216 15.54 -8.72 5.92
N ASN A 217 15.71 -9.71 6.78
CA ASN A 217 14.86 -10.90 6.85
C ASN A 217 14.68 -11.61 5.49
N ILE A 218 13.49 -11.57 4.90
CA ILE A 218 13.16 -12.23 3.62
C ILE A 218 13.49 -11.38 2.39
N THR A 219 13.73 -10.08 2.56
CA THR A 219 14.12 -9.20 1.46
C THR A 219 15.56 -9.51 1.09
N GLY A 220 15.87 -9.54 -0.22
CA GLY A 220 17.21 -9.84 -0.71
C GLY A 220 17.54 -9.04 -1.96
N LEU A 221 18.82 -8.68 -2.10
CA LEU A 221 19.34 -7.92 -3.23
C LEU A 221 20.80 -8.30 -3.48
N GLN A 222 21.10 -8.81 -4.68
CA GLN A 222 22.48 -9.11 -5.05
C GLN A 222 23.34 -7.84 -4.98
N GLY A 223 24.49 -7.95 -4.30
CA GLY A 223 25.43 -6.85 -4.10
C GLY A 223 25.18 -6.03 -2.83
N GLY A 224 24.03 -6.20 -2.16
CA GLY A 224 23.80 -5.61 -0.85
C GLY A 224 24.00 -6.60 0.29
N LYS A 225 23.99 -6.12 1.54
CA LYS A 225 24.28 -6.93 2.73
C LYS A 225 23.00 -7.40 3.43
N GLN A 226 23.00 -8.63 3.93
CA GLN A 226 21.87 -9.16 4.68
C GLN A 226 22.07 -8.92 6.18
N ILE A 227 21.02 -8.44 6.85
CA ILE A 227 20.88 -8.43 8.29
C ILE A 227 19.70 -9.36 8.59
N LEU A 228 19.90 -10.42 9.39
CA LEU A 228 18.86 -11.42 9.68
C LEU A 228 18.21 -11.20 11.06
N ASP A 229 19.03 -10.93 12.07
CA ASP A 229 18.58 -10.45 13.38
C ASP A 229 18.33 -8.94 13.35
N ARG A 230 17.87 -8.35 14.45
CA ARG A 230 17.75 -6.88 14.56
C ARG A 230 19.01 -6.26 15.16
N ASP A 231 20.20 -6.81 14.87
CA ASP A 231 21.45 -6.16 15.23
C ASP A 231 21.84 -5.16 14.13
N PHE A 232 21.64 -3.87 14.42
CA PHE A 232 21.96 -2.78 13.51
C PHE A 232 23.34 -2.17 13.76
N SER A 233 24.17 -2.76 14.62
CA SER A 233 25.49 -2.24 14.94
C SER A 233 26.37 -2.03 13.69
N GLU A 234 26.34 -2.96 12.74
CA GLU A 234 27.13 -2.86 11.50
C GLU A 234 26.67 -1.67 10.64
N ILE A 235 25.37 -1.55 10.35
CA ILE A 235 24.84 -0.45 9.52
C ILE A 235 25.04 0.90 10.20
N ILE A 236 24.96 0.97 11.54
CA ILE A 236 25.22 2.18 12.31
C ILE A 236 26.69 2.59 12.23
N ALA A 237 27.61 1.63 12.39
CA ALA A 237 29.04 1.89 12.23
C ALA A 237 29.37 2.34 10.81
N HIS A 238 28.78 1.69 9.80
CA HIS A 238 28.97 2.04 8.41
C HIS A 238 28.40 3.43 8.09
N ALA A 239 27.21 3.77 8.57
CA ALA A 239 26.62 5.10 8.40
C ALA A 239 27.52 6.23 8.93
N LYS A 240 28.27 5.98 10.01
CA LYS A 240 29.24 6.93 10.58
C LYS A 240 30.52 7.09 9.76
N SER A 241 30.92 6.07 8.99
CA SER A 241 32.10 6.15 8.12
C SER A 241 31.78 6.72 6.73
N LEU A 242 30.50 6.75 6.35
CA LEU A 242 30.05 7.32 5.08
C LEU A 242 30.09 8.86 5.08
N PRO A 243 30.12 9.50 3.89
CA PRO A 243 30.05 10.95 3.79
C PRO A 243 28.81 11.50 4.51
N ALA A 244 29.00 12.53 5.33
CA ALA A 244 27.90 13.18 6.04
C ALA A 244 26.85 13.71 5.05
N LEU A 245 25.57 13.56 5.40
CA LEU A 245 24.49 14.21 4.68
C LEU A 245 24.69 15.73 4.74
N PRO A 246 24.37 16.46 3.66
CA PRO A 246 24.29 17.91 3.71
C PRO A 246 23.05 18.35 4.52
N GLU A 247 23.07 19.57 5.03
CA GLU A 247 21.86 20.21 5.55
C GLU A 247 21.04 20.79 4.39
N THR A 248 19.78 20.39 4.28
CA THR A 248 18.85 20.89 3.26
C THR A 248 17.49 21.15 3.92
N ALA A 249 16.85 22.27 3.60
CA ALA A 249 15.59 22.67 4.24
C ALA A 249 14.36 21.86 3.79
N GLY A 250 14.47 21.05 2.73
CA GLY A 250 13.32 20.46 2.06
C GLY A 250 12.48 21.51 1.33
N ASN A 251 11.71 21.09 0.32
CA ASN A 251 10.89 22.02 -0.47
C ASN A 251 9.46 22.15 0.06
N TYR A 252 9.03 21.23 0.92
CA TYR A 252 7.67 21.14 1.46
C TYR A 252 7.65 20.24 2.71
N THR A 253 6.52 20.19 3.39
CA THR A 253 6.23 19.16 4.41
C THR A 253 5.11 18.27 3.91
N ILE A 254 5.06 17.03 4.38
CA ILE A 254 4.02 16.06 4.01
C ILE A 254 3.19 15.75 5.25
N ALA A 255 1.87 15.83 5.14
CA ALA A 255 0.96 15.42 6.19
C ALA A 255 0.72 13.90 6.16
N THR A 256 0.68 13.26 7.34
CA THR A 256 0.27 11.86 7.50
C THR A 256 -0.43 11.65 8.85
N GLY A 257 -1.05 10.48 9.06
CA GLY A 257 -1.60 10.09 10.35
C GLY A 257 -3.10 10.31 10.53
N PHE A 258 -3.88 10.37 9.45
CA PHE A 258 -5.34 10.37 9.51
C PHE A 258 -5.91 8.95 9.58
N HIS A 259 -5.41 8.17 10.53
CA HIS A 259 -5.91 6.84 10.86
C HIS A 259 -7.40 6.87 11.20
N HIS A 260 -8.10 5.73 11.11
CA HIS A 260 -9.54 5.70 11.37
C HIS A 260 -9.90 6.24 12.76
N SER A 261 -9.11 5.97 13.81
CA SER A 261 -9.37 6.52 15.15
C SER A 261 -9.40 8.06 15.17
N VAL A 262 -8.57 8.72 14.36
CA VAL A 262 -8.53 10.18 14.23
C VAL A 262 -9.76 10.67 13.49
N ILE A 263 -10.08 10.06 12.34
CA ILE A 263 -11.24 10.47 11.53
C ILE A 263 -12.54 10.24 12.31
N LEU A 264 -12.66 9.12 13.03
CA LEU A 264 -13.82 8.81 13.85
C LEU A 264 -13.96 9.78 15.03
N SER A 265 -12.86 10.29 15.60
CA SER A 265 -12.94 11.36 16.61
C SER A 265 -13.47 12.69 16.03
N LEU A 266 -13.41 12.85 14.71
CA LEU A 266 -13.95 13.98 13.97
C LEU A 266 -15.32 13.67 13.34
N ALA A 267 -15.91 12.49 13.58
CA ALA A 267 -17.08 12.00 12.86
C ALA A 267 -18.26 12.98 12.94
N ASP A 268 -18.58 13.51 14.12
CA ASP A 268 -19.68 14.47 14.28
C ASP A 268 -19.47 15.72 13.43
N LYS A 269 -18.27 16.30 13.47
CA LYS A 269 -17.90 17.47 12.66
C LYS A 269 -17.97 17.17 11.16
N VAL A 270 -17.52 15.99 10.73
CA VAL A 270 -17.59 15.55 9.34
C VAL A 270 -19.04 15.36 8.89
N VAL A 271 -19.86 14.70 9.71
CA VAL A 271 -21.28 14.46 9.45
C VAL A 271 -22.06 15.77 9.38
N GLU A 272 -21.79 16.71 10.29
CA GLU A 272 -22.35 18.05 10.26
C GLU A 272 -21.96 18.81 8.99
N ALA A 273 -20.68 18.77 8.60
CA ALA A 273 -20.20 19.42 7.38
C ALA A 273 -20.86 18.84 6.11
N VAL A 274 -21.08 17.52 6.07
CA VAL A 274 -21.81 16.87 4.96
C VAL A 274 -23.29 17.26 4.97
N LYS A 275 -23.97 17.20 6.13
CA LYS A 275 -25.39 17.58 6.26
C LYS A 275 -25.63 19.06 5.94
N ALA A 276 -24.68 19.93 6.28
CA ALA A 276 -24.70 21.35 5.94
C ALA A 276 -24.34 21.63 4.47
N GLY A 277 -23.98 20.59 3.69
CA GLY A 277 -23.62 20.71 2.27
C GLY A 277 -22.25 21.34 2.03
N LYS A 278 -21.41 21.47 3.07
CA LYS A 278 -20.05 22.02 3.00
C LYS A 278 -19.05 21.00 2.45
N ILE A 279 -19.23 19.73 2.80
CA ILE A 279 -18.53 18.61 2.16
C ILE A 279 -19.53 17.87 1.28
N LYS A 280 -19.32 17.94 -0.04
CA LYS A 280 -20.19 17.30 -1.03
C LYS A 280 -19.84 15.85 -1.29
N ARG A 281 -18.55 15.50 -1.28
CA ARG A 281 -18.06 14.17 -1.63
C ARG A 281 -16.66 13.90 -1.09
N PHE A 282 -16.38 12.63 -0.83
CA PHE A 282 -15.07 12.08 -0.56
C PHE A 282 -14.54 11.34 -1.79
N PHE A 283 -13.26 11.50 -2.06
CA PHE A 283 -12.54 10.76 -3.09
C PHE A 283 -11.44 9.94 -2.44
N LEU A 284 -11.55 8.61 -2.45
CA LEU A 284 -10.41 7.75 -2.14
C LEU A 284 -9.52 7.64 -3.38
N ILE A 285 -8.46 8.45 -3.41
CA ILE A 285 -7.44 8.42 -4.46
C ILE A 285 -6.17 7.84 -3.84
N GLY A 286 -5.77 6.64 -4.25
CA GLY A 286 -4.66 5.96 -3.57
C GLY A 286 -4.29 4.62 -4.17
N GLY A 287 -3.59 3.79 -3.39
CA GLY A 287 -3.07 2.51 -3.83
C GLY A 287 -1.58 2.58 -4.18
N CYS A 288 -1.10 1.76 -5.11
CA CYS A 288 0.34 1.64 -5.36
C CYS A 288 0.83 2.47 -6.55
N ASP A 289 1.92 3.20 -6.34
CA ASP A 289 2.62 3.91 -7.41
C ASP A 289 3.56 2.99 -8.22
N GLY A 290 4.06 3.48 -9.35
CA GLY A 290 5.07 2.79 -10.16
C GLY A 290 5.60 3.61 -11.33
N ALA A 291 6.49 3.02 -12.13
CA ALA A 291 7.23 3.71 -13.19
C ALA A 291 6.47 3.90 -14.52
N LYS A 292 5.33 3.22 -14.71
CA LYS A 292 4.58 3.26 -15.98
C LYS A 292 4.09 4.69 -16.28
N THR A 293 4.26 5.13 -17.52
CA THR A 293 3.71 6.40 -18.02
C THR A 293 2.17 6.42 -17.91
N GLY A 294 1.58 7.63 -17.83
CA GLY A 294 0.14 7.81 -17.64
C GLY A 294 -0.31 7.93 -16.18
N ARG A 295 0.58 7.71 -15.20
CA ARG A 295 0.26 7.91 -13.77
C ARG A 295 0.15 9.37 -13.35
N ASN A 296 0.49 10.32 -14.23
CA ASN A 296 0.15 11.74 -14.07
C ASN A 296 -1.37 11.96 -13.95
N TYR A 297 -2.18 11.03 -14.48
CA TYR A 297 -3.63 10.98 -14.24
C TYR A 297 -3.98 11.21 -12.76
N TYR A 298 -3.28 10.56 -11.82
CA TYR A 298 -3.61 10.64 -10.39
C TYR A 298 -3.28 12.00 -9.78
N THR A 299 -2.22 12.66 -10.28
CA THR A 299 -1.91 14.05 -9.91
C THR A 299 -3.00 14.98 -10.44
N GLU A 300 -3.36 14.85 -11.72
CA GLU A 300 -4.32 15.72 -12.40
C GLU A 300 -5.74 15.57 -11.83
N ILE A 301 -6.21 14.35 -11.58
CA ILE A 301 -7.55 14.15 -11.01
C ILE A 301 -7.61 14.70 -9.58
N ALA A 302 -6.57 14.49 -8.76
CA ALA A 302 -6.52 15.04 -7.40
C ALA A 302 -6.60 16.58 -7.41
N GLN A 303 -5.83 17.24 -8.29
CA GLN A 303 -5.88 18.71 -8.47
C GLN A 303 -7.24 19.22 -8.92
N LYS A 304 -7.97 18.43 -9.71
CA LYS A 304 -9.31 18.79 -10.23
C LYS A 304 -10.45 18.48 -9.26
N VAL A 305 -10.22 17.75 -8.15
CA VAL A 305 -11.25 17.50 -7.14
C VAL A 305 -11.82 18.84 -6.64
N PRO A 306 -13.16 19.05 -6.69
CA PRO A 306 -13.80 20.28 -6.25
C PRO A 306 -13.43 20.70 -4.82
N LYS A 307 -13.39 22.02 -4.57
CA LYS A 307 -12.94 22.59 -3.29
C LYS A 307 -13.84 22.25 -2.10
N ASP A 308 -15.06 21.83 -2.34
CA ASP A 308 -16.04 21.33 -1.36
C ASP A 308 -15.98 19.79 -1.20
N CYS A 309 -14.91 19.14 -1.69
CA CYS A 309 -14.69 17.71 -1.56
C CYS A 309 -13.39 17.41 -0.81
N VAL A 310 -13.32 16.24 -0.18
CA VAL A 310 -12.16 15.76 0.59
C VAL A 310 -11.53 14.55 -0.10
N ILE A 311 -10.20 14.50 -0.15
CA ILE A 311 -9.39 13.40 -0.68
C ILE A 311 -8.90 12.55 0.49
N LEU A 312 -9.27 11.27 0.47
CA LEU A 312 -8.64 10.24 1.29
C LEU A 312 -7.54 9.59 0.45
N THR A 313 -6.37 9.35 1.03
CA THR A 313 -5.31 8.61 0.35
C THR A 313 -4.68 7.55 1.24
N VAL A 314 -4.09 6.55 0.61
CA VAL A 314 -3.47 5.41 1.27
C VAL A 314 -2.40 4.84 0.34
N ALA A 315 -1.35 4.27 0.93
CA ALA A 315 -0.22 3.67 0.23
C ALA A 315 0.57 4.64 -0.67
N CYS A 316 1.62 4.14 -1.32
CA CYS A 316 2.61 4.99 -2.00
C CYS A 316 2.08 5.77 -3.21
N GLY A 317 0.88 5.48 -3.72
CA GLY A 317 0.18 6.29 -4.71
C GLY A 317 -0.02 7.74 -4.26
N LYS A 318 -0.03 7.99 -2.94
CA LYS A 318 -0.06 9.34 -2.34
C LYS A 318 1.04 10.26 -2.88
N TYR A 319 2.21 9.73 -3.22
CA TYR A 319 3.35 10.53 -3.69
C TYR A 319 3.11 11.20 -5.05
N ARG A 320 2.00 10.90 -5.72
CA ARG A 320 1.56 11.63 -6.92
C ARG A 320 1.02 13.03 -6.61
N PHE A 321 0.60 13.31 -5.38
CA PHE A 321 -0.06 14.58 -5.05
C PHE A 321 0.07 15.02 -3.58
N ASN A 322 0.67 14.23 -2.69
CA ASN A 322 0.77 14.56 -1.26
C ASN A 322 1.70 15.72 -0.91
N ASN A 323 2.44 16.23 -1.88
CA ASN A 323 3.24 17.45 -1.77
C ASN A 323 2.45 18.72 -2.14
N LEU A 324 1.20 18.58 -2.59
CA LEU A 324 0.34 19.69 -2.99
C LEU A 324 -0.50 20.17 -1.80
N ASP A 325 -0.74 21.48 -1.77
CA ASP A 325 -1.67 22.08 -0.81
C ASP A 325 -3.10 22.05 -1.36
N PHE A 326 -3.97 21.31 -0.66
CA PHE A 326 -5.39 21.23 -0.99
C PHE A 326 -6.25 22.15 -0.12
N GLY A 327 -5.69 22.83 0.88
CA GLY A 327 -6.41 23.61 1.88
C GLY A 327 -7.27 22.77 2.82
N ASP A 328 -8.24 23.42 3.46
CA ASP A 328 -9.19 22.82 4.39
C ASP A 328 -10.63 23.27 4.13
N ILE A 329 -11.58 22.56 4.73
CA ILE A 329 -13.01 22.91 4.79
C ILE A 329 -13.37 23.05 6.27
N ASP A 330 -13.55 24.28 6.74
CA ASP A 330 -13.81 24.61 8.16
C ASP A 330 -12.81 23.95 9.13
N GLY A 331 -11.52 23.98 8.78
CA GLY A 331 -10.45 23.37 9.56
C GLY A 331 -10.36 21.84 9.44
N ILE A 332 -11.09 21.20 8.53
CA ILE A 332 -10.88 19.80 8.14
C ILE A 332 -9.96 19.78 6.92
N PRO A 333 -8.73 19.26 7.01
CA PRO A 333 -7.82 19.18 5.86
C PRO A 333 -8.47 18.45 4.68
N ARG A 334 -8.31 18.98 3.47
CA ARG A 334 -8.86 18.36 2.27
C ARG A 334 -8.08 17.14 1.81
N LEU A 335 -6.86 16.93 2.28
CA LEU A 335 -6.09 15.71 2.04
C LEU A 335 -5.87 14.97 3.37
N LEU A 336 -6.41 13.76 3.45
CA LEU A 336 -6.31 12.89 4.63
C LEU A 336 -5.55 11.61 4.23
N ASP A 337 -4.27 11.56 4.60
CA ASP A 337 -3.44 10.36 4.43
C ASP A 337 -3.67 9.35 5.56
N LEU A 338 -4.27 8.22 5.20
CA LEU A 338 -4.63 7.13 6.09
C LEU A 338 -3.43 6.28 6.52
N GLY A 339 -2.31 6.33 5.79
CA GLY A 339 -1.09 5.60 6.11
C GLY A 339 -0.62 4.64 5.02
N GLN A 340 -0.09 3.49 5.41
CA GLN A 340 0.46 2.46 4.54
C GLN A 340 -0.65 1.72 3.79
N CYS A 341 -0.31 0.87 2.82
CA CYS A 341 -1.31 0.01 2.16
C CYS A 341 -2.19 -0.82 3.11
N ASN A 342 -1.66 -1.38 4.21
CA ASN A 342 -2.47 -2.07 5.23
C ASN A 342 -3.50 -1.15 5.91
N ASN A 343 -3.27 0.17 5.95
CA ASN A 343 -4.26 1.11 6.46
C ASN A 343 -5.44 1.32 5.48
N ALA A 344 -5.53 0.54 4.39
CA ALA A 344 -6.80 0.36 3.68
C ALA A 344 -7.91 -0.13 4.63
N PHE A 345 -7.55 -0.89 5.68
CA PHE A 345 -8.46 -1.20 6.79
C PHE A 345 -9.06 0.07 7.42
N SER A 346 -8.23 1.10 7.67
CA SER A 346 -8.73 2.38 8.20
C SER A 346 -9.73 3.05 7.25
N GLY A 347 -9.49 3.01 5.93
CA GLY A 347 -10.44 3.52 4.95
C GLY A 347 -11.79 2.80 4.98
N ILE A 348 -11.77 1.48 5.16
CA ILE A 348 -12.96 0.65 5.31
C ILE A 348 -13.71 1.01 6.60
N GLN A 349 -13.01 1.14 7.74
CA GLN A 349 -13.62 1.53 9.02
C GLN A 349 -14.29 2.91 8.93
N VAL A 350 -13.66 3.87 8.27
CA VAL A 350 -14.23 5.20 8.02
C VAL A 350 -15.50 5.11 7.18
N ALA A 351 -15.48 4.36 6.08
CA ALA A 351 -16.66 4.19 5.23
C ALA A 351 -17.82 3.52 6.00
N VAL A 352 -17.56 2.46 6.76
CA VAL A 352 -18.58 1.78 7.58
C VAL A 352 -19.19 2.72 8.63
N ALA A 353 -18.36 3.51 9.32
CA ALA A 353 -18.83 4.44 10.33
C ALA A 353 -19.67 5.57 9.73
N LEU A 354 -19.25 6.13 8.59
CA LEU A 354 -20.03 7.15 7.88
C LEU A 354 -21.37 6.57 7.40
N ALA A 355 -21.37 5.36 6.83
CA ALA A 355 -22.60 4.70 6.37
C ALA A 355 -23.60 4.54 7.53
N LYS A 356 -23.11 4.11 8.70
CA LYS A 356 -23.92 4.05 9.94
C LYS A 356 -24.44 5.44 10.36
N ALA A 357 -23.61 6.47 10.32
CA ALA A 357 -24.00 7.82 10.71
C ALA A 357 -25.05 8.46 9.78
N PHE A 358 -25.05 8.10 8.49
CA PHE A 358 -26.03 8.54 7.51
C PHE A 358 -27.22 7.59 7.35
N ASN A 359 -27.23 6.46 8.08
CA ASN A 359 -28.25 5.42 7.98
C ASN A 359 -28.44 4.94 6.52
N CYS A 360 -27.34 4.67 5.82
CA CYS A 360 -27.32 4.19 4.43
C CYS A 360 -26.29 3.07 4.24
N GLY A 361 -26.25 2.46 3.04
CA GLY A 361 -25.19 1.52 2.68
C GLY A 361 -23.89 2.22 2.32
N VAL A 362 -22.76 1.50 2.37
CA VAL A 362 -21.44 2.05 1.98
C VAL A 362 -21.44 2.57 0.53
N ASN A 363 -22.20 1.94 -0.37
CA ASN A 363 -22.32 2.36 -1.76
C ASN A 363 -23.22 3.60 -1.97
N ASP A 364 -24.01 3.97 -0.96
CA ASP A 364 -24.88 5.16 -0.99
C ASP A 364 -24.16 6.40 -0.42
N LEU A 365 -22.98 6.21 0.16
CA LEU A 365 -22.17 7.33 0.63
C LEU A 365 -21.73 8.21 -0.54
N PRO A 366 -21.54 9.51 -0.30
CA PRO A 366 -20.87 10.38 -1.24
C PRO A 366 -19.35 10.08 -1.21
N LEU A 367 -18.95 8.84 -1.53
CA LEU A 367 -17.58 8.34 -1.56
C LEU A 367 -17.30 7.72 -2.93
N SER A 368 -16.18 8.07 -3.54
CA SER A 368 -15.78 7.57 -4.86
C SER A 368 -14.37 7.00 -4.81
N PHE A 369 -14.15 5.87 -5.47
CA PHE A 369 -12.91 5.11 -5.43
C PHE A 369 -12.15 5.25 -6.74
N VAL A 370 -10.94 5.80 -6.67
CA VAL A 370 -10.00 5.96 -7.79
C VAL A 370 -8.66 5.34 -7.39
N LEU A 371 -8.49 4.07 -7.73
CA LEU A 371 -7.39 3.24 -7.21
C LEU A 371 -6.30 3.00 -8.25
N SER A 372 -5.08 3.24 -7.82
CA SER A 372 -3.86 2.81 -8.50
C SER A 372 -3.42 1.46 -7.97
N TRP A 373 -2.87 0.61 -8.84
CA TRP A 373 -2.29 -0.67 -8.41
C TRP A 373 -0.94 -0.91 -9.09
N TYR A 374 -0.16 -1.81 -8.50
CA TYR A 374 1.15 -2.22 -9.03
C TYR A 374 1.48 -3.66 -8.66
N GLU A 375 1.38 -4.00 -7.36
CA GLU A 375 1.80 -5.30 -6.83
C GLU A 375 0.67 -5.98 -6.04
N GLN A 376 1.01 -7.06 -5.32
CA GLN A 376 0.05 -8.05 -4.83
C GLN A 376 -0.72 -7.61 -3.58
N LYS A 377 -0.17 -6.73 -2.74
CA LYS A 377 -0.93 -6.14 -1.62
C LYS A 377 -2.13 -5.33 -2.13
N ALA A 378 -1.96 -4.57 -3.21
CA ALA A 378 -3.08 -3.89 -3.87
C ALA A 378 -4.14 -4.84 -4.43
N VAL A 379 -3.74 -6.02 -4.93
CA VAL A 379 -4.69 -7.05 -5.38
C VAL A 379 -5.52 -7.55 -4.22
N ALA A 380 -4.88 -7.90 -3.10
CA ALA A 380 -5.60 -8.38 -1.91
C ALA A 380 -6.57 -7.33 -1.35
N ILE A 381 -6.19 -6.05 -1.35
CA ILE A 381 -7.07 -4.92 -0.97
C ILE A 381 -8.28 -4.83 -1.92
N LEU A 382 -8.06 -4.93 -3.24
CA LEU A 382 -9.18 -4.92 -4.19
C LEU A 382 -10.15 -6.07 -3.92
N LEU A 383 -9.63 -7.28 -3.65
CA LEU A 383 -10.47 -8.42 -3.30
C LEU A 383 -11.25 -8.18 -2.00
N THR A 384 -10.66 -7.52 -1.00
CA THR A 384 -11.37 -7.10 0.21
C THR A 384 -12.52 -6.16 -0.12
N LEU A 385 -12.31 -5.15 -0.97
CA LEU A 385 -13.37 -4.22 -1.37
C LEU A 385 -14.51 -4.93 -2.12
N LEU A 386 -14.18 -5.87 -3.00
CA LEU A 386 -15.17 -6.68 -3.73
C LEU A 386 -15.94 -7.61 -2.77
N HIS A 387 -15.27 -8.25 -1.82
CA HIS A 387 -15.92 -9.04 -0.77
C HIS A 387 -16.92 -8.22 0.05
N LEU A 388 -16.57 -6.98 0.39
CA LEU A 388 -17.44 -6.03 1.10
C LEU A 388 -18.56 -5.45 0.21
N GLY A 389 -18.62 -5.84 -1.06
CA GLY A 389 -19.64 -5.37 -2.01
C GLY A 389 -19.47 -3.91 -2.42
N VAL A 390 -18.27 -3.33 -2.29
CA VAL A 390 -17.97 -1.96 -2.75
C VAL A 390 -18.08 -1.91 -4.28
N LYS A 391 -18.82 -0.92 -4.77
CA LYS A 391 -19.10 -0.74 -6.20
C LYS A 391 -18.44 0.48 -6.81
N ASN A 392 -18.42 0.52 -8.14
CA ASN A 392 -18.01 1.67 -8.96
C ASN A 392 -16.57 2.12 -8.72
N ILE A 393 -15.68 1.15 -8.47
CA ILE A 393 -14.24 1.38 -8.34
C ILE A 393 -13.65 1.65 -9.73
N ARG A 394 -12.91 2.75 -9.86
CA ARG A 394 -12.04 2.99 -11.02
C ARG A 394 -10.64 2.51 -10.70
N ILE A 395 -10.06 1.68 -11.57
CA ILE A 395 -8.72 1.09 -11.38
C ILE A 395 -7.79 1.41 -12.55
N GLY A 396 -6.51 1.67 -12.24
CA GLY A 396 -5.51 1.95 -13.27
C GLY A 396 -4.05 1.84 -12.81
N PRO A 397 -3.09 2.21 -13.67
CA PRO A 397 -3.30 2.83 -14.97
C PRO A 397 -3.68 1.85 -16.09
N THR A 398 -3.58 0.54 -15.85
CA THR A 398 -3.98 -0.49 -16.82
C THR A 398 -4.67 -1.67 -16.13
N PRO A 399 -5.49 -2.44 -16.86
CA PRO A 399 -6.10 -3.66 -16.31
C PRO A 399 -5.03 -4.66 -15.86
N PRO A 400 -5.30 -5.46 -14.81
CA PRO A 400 -4.47 -6.61 -14.48
C PRO A 400 -4.43 -7.64 -15.59
N ALA A 401 -3.23 -7.96 -16.08
CA ALA A 401 -3.03 -8.90 -17.19
C ALA A 401 -3.41 -10.35 -16.85
N PHE A 402 -3.54 -10.67 -15.56
CA PHE A 402 -3.95 -11.98 -15.05
C PHE A 402 -5.46 -12.12 -14.89
N ILE A 403 -6.26 -11.10 -15.28
CA ILE A 403 -7.72 -11.19 -15.31
C ILE A 403 -8.15 -11.35 -16.76
N SER A 404 -8.87 -12.44 -17.08
CA SER A 404 -9.38 -12.67 -18.43
C SER A 404 -10.48 -11.65 -18.79
N PRO A 405 -10.71 -11.38 -20.09
CA PRO A 405 -11.76 -10.44 -20.50
C PRO A 405 -13.15 -10.77 -19.96
N ASN A 406 -13.50 -12.07 -19.90
CA ASN A 406 -14.80 -12.51 -19.39
C ASN A 406 -14.91 -12.30 -17.87
N VAL A 407 -13.87 -12.62 -17.10
CA VAL A 407 -13.85 -12.33 -15.65
C VAL A 407 -13.91 -10.82 -15.39
N PHE A 408 -13.19 -10.01 -16.16
CA PHE A 408 -13.29 -8.55 -16.03
C PHE A 408 -14.70 -8.04 -16.33
N LYS A 409 -15.36 -8.60 -17.35
CA LYS A 409 -16.76 -8.29 -17.66
C LYS A 409 -17.69 -8.63 -16.49
N VAL A 410 -17.55 -9.79 -15.87
CA VAL A 410 -18.33 -10.17 -14.67
C VAL A 410 -18.09 -9.19 -13.52
N LEU A 411 -16.84 -8.76 -13.29
CA LEU A 411 -16.51 -7.75 -12.27
C LEU A 411 -17.17 -6.40 -12.57
N ASN A 412 -17.21 -6.00 -13.84
CA ASN A 412 -17.91 -4.80 -14.27
C ASN A 412 -19.44 -4.91 -14.08
N GLU A 413 -20.05 -6.00 -14.50
CA GLU A 413 -21.51 -6.21 -14.39
C GLU A 413 -21.96 -6.33 -12.93
N SER A 414 -21.16 -6.98 -12.07
CA SER A 414 -21.53 -7.26 -10.68
C SER A 414 -21.20 -6.08 -9.74
N PHE A 415 -20.04 -5.45 -9.93
CA PHE A 415 -19.49 -4.44 -9.02
C PHE A 415 -19.33 -3.06 -9.66
N GLY A 416 -19.53 -2.91 -10.97
CA GLY A 416 -19.25 -1.65 -11.66
C GLY A 416 -17.75 -1.33 -11.69
N LEU A 417 -16.86 -2.33 -11.60
CA LEU A 417 -15.41 -2.12 -11.71
C LEU A 417 -15.08 -1.55 -13.10
N GLN A 418 -14.37 -0.43 -13.14
CA GLN A 418 -14.08 0.31 -14.37
C GLN A 418 -12.59 0.61 -14.48
N LEU A 419 -12.08 0.70 -15.70
CA LEU A 419 -10.76 1.27 -15.94
C LEU A 419 -10.85 2.79 -15.92
N ILE A 420 -9.78 3.46 -15.47
CA ILE A 420 -9.66 4.91 -15.61
C ILE A 420 -9.65 5.32 -17.10
N THR A 421 -10.15 6.52 -17.40
CA THR A 421 -10.02 7.16 -18.72
C THR A 421 -9.13 8.40 -18.64
N THR A 422 -9.70 9.59 -18.80
CA THR A 422 -9.04 10.88 -18.57
C THR A 422 -9.56 11.49 -17.27
N PRO A 423 -8.78 12.35 -16.58
CA PRO A 423 -9.23 12.99 -15.36
C PRO A 423 -10.55 13.76 -15.51
N ASP A 424 -10.77 14.41 -16.65
CA ASP A 424 -12.00 15.20 -16.90
C ASP A 424 -13.23 14.31 -17.11
N GLU A 425 -13.10 13.26 -17.91
CA GLU A 425 -14.20 12.31 -18.15
C GLU A 425 -14.58 11.55 -16.89
N ASP A 426 -13.58 11.08 -16.13
CA ASP A 426 -13.82 10.36 -14.89
C ASP A 426 -14.42 11.26 -13.83
N LEU A 427 -13.94 12.50 -13.68
CA LEU A 427 -14.50 13.44 -12.72
C LEU A 427 -15.94 13.81 -13.09
N LYS A 428 -16.23 14.04 -14.38
CA LYS A 428 -17.59 14.26 -14.87
C LYS A 428 -18.49 13.08 -14.54
N ALA A 429 -18.06 11.85 -14.85
CA ALA A 429 -18.84 10.65 -14.58
C ALA A 429 -19.04 10.36 -13.08
N ILE A 430 -18.10 10.78 -12.21
CA ILE A 430 -18.24 10.65 -10.75
C ILE A 430 -19.22 11.68 -10.17
N LEU A 431 -19.19 12.92 -10.68
CA LEU A 431 -19.98 14.02 -10.14
C LEU A 431 -21.41 14.08 -10.69
N GLY A 432 -21.66 13.53 -11.88
CA GLY A 432 -22.95 13.56 -12.57
C GLY A 432 -23.00 14.67 -13.62
#